data_AF-A0A1G9AZG4-F1
#
_entry.id   AF-A0A1G9AZG4-F1
#
_cell.length_a   1.000
_cell.length_b   1.000
_cell.length_c   1.000
_cell.angle_alpha   90.00
_cell.angle_beta   90.00
_cell.angle_gamma   90.00
#
_symmetry.space_group_name_H-M   'P 1'
#
loop_
_entity.id
_entity.type
_entity.pdbx_description
1 polymer ?
#
loop_
_entity_poly.entity_id
_entity_poly.type
_entity_poly.pdbx_seq_one_letter_code
_entity_poly.pdbx_strand_id
1 'polypeptide(L)' 'MDEETRLQMYHDAQQIIIDEQPLIPVFHTTLLTGINSDLDGYYQYPSSFPYLKDLE' A
#
# COMPACT_ATOMS: atom_id res chain seq x y z
N MET A 1 -22.22 -10.49 -2.97
CA MET A 1 -21.57 -10.50 -1.65
C MET A 1 -21.41 -9.07 -1.23
N ASP A 2 -21.95 -8.68 -0.07
CA ASP A 2 -21.78 -7.35 0.49
C ASP A 2 -20.36 -7.13 0.99
N GLU A 3 -20.00 -5.88 1.22
CA GLU A 3 -18.66 -5.48 1.61
C GLU A 3 -18.25 -6.05 2.96
N GLU A 4 -19.17 -6.08 3.93
CA GLU A 4 -18.92 -6.59 5.28
C GLU A 4 -18.55 -8.08 5.24
N THR A 5 -19.35 -8.88 4.54
CA THR A 5 -19.08 -10.31 4.34
C THR A 5 -17.72 -10.52 3.67
N ARG A 6 -17.38 -9.73 2.65
CA ARG A 6 -16.08 -9.81 1.96
C ARG A 6 -14.92 -9.50 2.90
N LEU A 7 -15.05 -8.45 3.71
CA LEU A 7 -14.01 -8.03 4.66
C LEU A 7 -13.82 -9.06 5.78
N GLN A 8 -14.89 -9.66 6.27
CA GLN A 8 -14.81 -10.74 7.25
C GLN A 8 -14.05 -11.93 6.67
N MET A 9 -14.34 -12.33 5.43
CA MET A 9 -13.61 -13.42 4.77
C MET A 9 -12.11 -13.12 4.62
N TYR A 10 -11.72 -11.88 4.31
CA TYR A 10 -10.30 -11.51 4.27
C TYR A 10 -9.65 -11.55 5.65
N HIS A 11 -10.34 -11.08 6.69
CA HIS A 11 -9.85 -11.12 8.06
C HIS A 11 -9.61 -12.57 8.51
N ASP A 12 -10.58 -13.46 8.30
CA ASP A 12 -10.48 -14.86 8.68
C ASP A 12 -9.32 -15.57 7.95
N ALA A 13 -9.14 -15.28 6.66
CA ALA A 13 -8.01 -15.81 5.89
C ALA A 13 -6.65 -15.28 6.36
N GLN A 14 -6.56 -13.99 6.72
CA GLN A 14 -5.34 -13.41 7.27
C GLN A 14 -4.99 -13.98 8.65
N GLN A 15 -5.98 -14.32 9.47
CA GLN A 15 -5.76 -14.96 10.76
C GLN A 15 -5.08 -16.33 10.60
N ILE A 16 -5.50 -17.14 9.62
CA ILE A 16 -4.83 -18.42 9.30
C ILE A 16 -3.35 -18.20 8.96
N ILE A 17 -3.03 -17.17 8.17
CA ILE A 17 -1.64 -16.84 7.83
C ILE A 17 -0.83 -16.47 9.09
N ILE A 18 -1.43 -15.74 10.03
CA ILE A 18 -0.76 -15.40 11.29
C ILE A 18 -0.55 -16.64 12.17
N ASP A 19 -1.54 -17.51 12.26
CA ASP A 19 -1.50 -18.70 13.12
C ASP A 19 -0.52 -19.75 12.59
N GLU A 20 -0.48 -19.96 11.27
CA GLU A 20 0.39 -20.95 10.62
C GLU A 20 1.80 -20.43 10.32
N GLN A 21 2.02 -19.12 10.40
CA GLN A 21 3.31 -18.46 10.19
C GLN A 21 4.09 -18.94 8.95
N PRO A 22 3.48 -19.00 7.74
CA PRO A 22 4.20 -19.41 6.53
C PRO A 22 5.24 -18.37 6.08
N LEU A 23 5.16 -17.16 6.63
CA LEU A 23 6.07 -16.04 6.44
C LEU A 23 6.21 -15.27 7.75
N ILE A 24 7.32 -14.52 7.90
CA ILE A 24 7.57 -13.64 9.04
C ILE A 24 7.38 -12.19 8.55
N PRO A 25 6.24 -11.54 8.80
CA PRO A 25 6.06 -10.13 8.45
C PRO A 25 7.00 -9.27 9.29
N VAL A 26 7.80 -8.42 8.64
CA VAL A 26 8.80 -7.59 9.35
C VAL A 26 8.33 -6.14 9.48
N PHE A 27 7.98 -5.49 8.37
CA PHE A 27 7.47 -4.12 8.35
C PHE A 27 6.77 -3.79 7.03
N HIS A 28 6.03 -2.68 7.04
CA HIS A 28 5.56 -1.99 5.83
C HIS A 28 6.44 -0.76 5.58
N THR A 29 6.81 -0.51 4.33
CA THR A 29 7.70 0.60 3.97
C THR A 29 6.95 1.92 3.92
N THR A 30 7.56 2.99 4.43
CA THR A 30 7.12 4.37 4.18
C THR A 30 7.75 4.89 2.90
N LEU A 31 6.91 5.43 2.01
CA LEU A 31 7.39 6.07 0.78
C LEU A 31 7.93 7.46 1.12
N LEU A 32 9.21 7.68 0.83
CA LEU A 32 9.87 8.97 0.95
C LEU A 32 10.47 9.33 -0.40
N THR A 33 10.03 10.45 -0.96
CA THR A 33 10.55 10.96 -2.23
C THR A 33 11.03 12.38 -2.06
N GLY A 34 12.23 12.66 -2.58
CA GLY A 34 12.73 14.02 -2.76
C GLY A 34 12.52 14.47 -4.20
N ILE A 35 12.01 15.69 -4.37
CA ILE A 35 11.86 16.35 -5.67
C ILE A 35 12.56 17.71 -5.64
N ASN A 36 12.92 18.23 -6.81
CA ASN A 36 13.40 19.61 -6.91
C ASN A 36 12.27 20.56 -6.50
N SER A 37 12.58 21.60 -5.72
CA SER A 37 11.63 22.62 -5.27
C SER A 37 11.03 23.45 -6.41
N ASP A 38 11.69 23.48 -7.56
CA ASP A 38 11.20 24.18 -8.75
C ASP A 38 10.13 23.38 -9.51
N LEU A 39 9.89 22.11 -9.14
CA LEU A 39 8.90 21.25 -9.78
C LEU A 39 7.58 21.23 -9.00
N ASP A 40 6.46 21.34 -9.71
CA ASP A 40 5.10 21.25 -9.14
C ASP A 40 4.30 20.09 -9.74
N GLY A 41 3.22 19.68 -9.08
CA GLY A 41 2.32 18.64 -9.58
C GLY A 41 2.82 17.21 -9.38
N TYR A 42 3.93 17.02 -8.67
CA TYR A 42 4.41 15.68 -8.31
C TYR A 42 3.43 14.97 -7.37
N TYR A 43 3.10 13.72 -7.69
CA TYR A 43 2.37 12.82 -6.83
C TYR A 43 2.96 11.41 -6.87
N GLN A 44 2.85 10.68 -5.76
CA GLN A 44 3.23 9.27 -5.69
C GLN A 44 2.03 8.44 -5.25
N TYR A 45 1.70 7.40 -6.01
CA TYR A 45 0.66 6.46 -5.63
C TYR A 45 1.08 5.66 -4.38
N PRO A 46 0.12 5.24 -3.53
CA PRO A 46 0.40 4.34 -2.40
C PRO A 46 1.09 3.03 -2.79
N SER A 47 0.95 2.62 -4.06
CA SER A 47 1.65 1.50 -4.67
C SER A 47 3.10 1.79 -5.09
N SER A 48 3.67 2.92 -4.64
CA SER A 48 5.03 3.42 -4.88
C SER A 48 5.34 4.00 -6.26
N PHE A 49 4.41 3.91 -7.22
CA PHE A 49 4.62 4.46 -8.56
C PHE A 49 4.50 5.99 -8.59
N PRO A 50 5.47 6.70 -9.18
CA PRO A 50 5.33 8.13 -9.46
C PRO A 50 4.22 8.40 -10.49
N TYR A 51 3.42 9.42 -10.25
CA TYR A 51 2.50 9.99 -11.22
C TYR A 51 3.12 11.27 -11.78
N LEU A 52 3.51 11.24 -13.06
CA LEU A 52 4.33 12.28 -13.68
C LEU A 52 3.59 13.09 -14.75
N LYS A 53 2.30 12.79 -14.98
CA LYS A 53 1.55 13.39 -16.09
C LYS A 53 1.39 14.90 -15.91
N ASP A 54 1.23 15.35 -14.67
CA ASP A 54 0.96 16.75 -14.32
C ASP A 54 2.21 17.43 -13.72
N LEU A 55 3.41 16.85 -13.93
CA LEU A 55 4.68 17.40 -13.44
C LEU A 55 5.22 18.48 -14.38
N GLU A 56 5.51 19.67 -13.85
CA GLU A 56 6.07 20.82 -14.58
C GLU A 56 7.28 21.42 -13.85
#